data_AF-A0A484Y587-F1
#
_entry.id   AF-A0A484Y587-F1
#
_cell.length_a   1.000
_cell.length_b   1.000
_cell.length_c   1.000
_cell.angle_alpha   90.00
_cell.angle_beta   90.00
_cell.angle_gamma   90.00
#
_symmetry.space_group_name_H-M   'P 1'
#
loop_
_entity.id
_entity.type
_entity.pdbx_description
1 polymer ?
#
loop_
_entity_poly.entity_id
_entity_poly.type
_entity_poly.pdbx_seq_one_letter_code
_entity_poly.pdbx_strand_id
1 'polypeptide(L)' 'MSLSLWQQCLARLQDELPATEFSMWIRPLQAELSDNTLALYAPNRFVLDWVRDKYLNNINGLLTSFCGADAPQLRF' A
#
# COMPACT_ATOMS: atom_id res chain seq x y z
N MET A 1 2.03 15.49 13.55
CA MET A 1 1.18 14.81 12.56
C MET A 1 1.97 13.62 12.03
N SER A 2 1.76 12.43 12.58
CA SER A 2 2.42 11.21 12.11
C SER A 2 1.72 10.77 10.83
N LEU A 3 2.32 11.04 9.66
CA LEU A 3 1.87 10.40 8.43
C LEU A 3 2.05 8.88 8.60
N SER A 4 0.95 8.16 8.64
CA SER A 4 0.94 6.69 8.67
C SER A 4 1.78 6.17 7.50
N LEU A 5 2.56 5.10 7.69
CA LEU A 5 3.43 4.52 6.66
C LEU A 5 2.72 4.30 5.32
N TRP A 6 1.43 3.94 5.37
CA TRP A 6 0.59 3.84 4.19
C TRP A 6 0.44 5.16 3.42
N GLN A 7 0.26 6.30 4.10
CA GLN A 7 0.19 7.60 3.44
C GLN A 7 1.48 7.94 2.68
N GLN A 8 2.64 7.53 3.21
CA GLN A 8 3.91 7.66 2.49
C GLN A 8 3.96 6.74 1.27
N CYS A 9 3.48 5.50 1.39
CA CYS A 9 3.34 4.60 0.25
C CYS A 9 2.38 5.16 -0.81
N LEU A 10 1.25 5.75 -0.39
CA LEU A 10 0.27 6.37 -1.29
C LEU A 10 0.87 7.54 -2.05
N ALA A 11 1.61 8.42 -1.38
CA ALA A 11 2.28 9.55 -2.03
C ALA A 11 3.29 9.07 -3.08
N ARG A 12 4.03 7.99 -2.78
CA ARG A 12 4.99 7.42 -3.72
C ARG A 12 4.32 6.70 -4.89
N LEU A 13 3.30 5.90 -4.62
CA LEU A 13 2.48 5.25 -5.63
C LEU A 13 1.78 6.27 -6.54
N GLN A 14 1.36 7.42 -6.01
CA GLN A 14 0.74 8.48 -6.82
C GLN A 14 1.72 9.13 -7.80
N ASP A 15 3.00 9.19 -7.45
CA ASP A 15 4.06 9.73 -8.31
C ASP A 15 4.48 8.71 -9.39
N GLU A 16 4.49 7.42 -9.03
CA GLU A 16 4.90 6.35 -9.95
C GLU A 16 3.77 5.84 -10.86
N LEU A 17 2.52 5.97 -10.43
CA LEU A 17 1.35 5.44 -11.15
C LEU A 17 0.53 6.56 -11.77
N PRO A 18 -0.08 6.32 -12.95
CA PRO A 18 -1.00 7.27 -13.53
C PRO A 18 -2.23 7.47 -12.62
N ALA A 19 -2.72 8.71 -12.56
CA ALA A 19 -3.83 9.11 -11.69
C ALA A 19 -5.09 8.25 -11.84
N THR A 20 -5.31 7.67 -13.02
CA THR A 20 -6.42 6.73 -13.32
C THR A 20 -6.31 5.45 -12.51
N GLU A 21 -5.14 4.79 -12.53
CA GLU A 21 -4.91 3.54 -11.80
C GLU A 21 -4.94 3.78 -10.29
N PHE A 22 -4.31 4.86 -9.84
CA PHE A 22 -4.34 5.25 -8.44
C PHE A 22 -5.77 5.49 -7.95
N SER A 23 -6.57 6.24 -8.71
CA SER A 23 -7.95 6.56 -8.31
C SER A 23 -8.87 5.33 -8.35
N MET A 24 -8.62 4.39 -9.26
CA MET A 24 -9.43 3.19 -9.47
C MET A 24 -9.13 2.10 -8.44
N TRP A 25 -7.84 1.83 -8.20
CA TRP A 25 -7.40 0.68 -7.41
C TRP A 25 -6.90 1.05 -6.03
N ILE A 26 -6.19 2.18 -5.88
CA ILE A 26 -5.52 2.55 -4.64
C ILE A 26 -6.41 3.41 -3.72
N ARG A 27 -7.14 4.37 -4.29
CA ARG A 27 -8.05 5.26 -3.56
C ARG A 27 -9.11 4.57 -2.70
N PRO A 28 -9.76 3.48 -3.14
CA PRO A 28 -10.76 2.81 -2.32
C PRO A 28 -10.15 1.85 -1.28
N LEU A 29 -8.83 1.62 -1.29
CA LEU A 29 -8.17 0.80 -0.29
C LEU A 29 -8.03 1.56 1.01
N GLN A 30 -8.25 0.83 2.11
CA GLN A 30 -7.85 1.26 3.43
C GLN A 30 -6.65 0.45 3.85
N ALA A 31 -5.73 1.08 4.59
CA ALA A 31 -4.65 0.34 5.22
C ALA A 31 -4.59 0.67 6.69
N GLU A 32 -4.33 -0.34 7.49
CA GLU A 32 -4.13 -0.24 8.92
C GLU A 32 -2.74 -0.79 9.24
N LEU A 33 -1.90 0.07 9.83
CA LEU A 33 -0.60 -0.34 10.34
C LEU A 33 -0.77 -0.70 11.82
N SER A 34 -0.54 -1.96 12.18
CA SER A 34 -0.50 -2.42 13.57
C SER A 34 0.82 -3.12 13.84
N ASP A 35 1.52 -2.64 14.87
CA ASP A 35 2.85 -3.11 15.30
C ASP A 35 3.86 -3.14 14.13
N ASN A 36 3.95 -4.28 13.46
CA ASN A 36 4.85 -4.54 12.34
C ASN A 36 4.13 -5.21 11.16
N THR A 37 2.82 -4.98 11.02
CA THR A 37 1.98 -5.54 9.96
C THR A 37 1.12 -4.45 9.35
N LEU A 38 1.14 -4.33 8.02
CA LEU A 38 0.30 -3.44 7.24
C LEU A 38 -0.87 -4.25 6.65
N ALA A 39 -2.05 -4.12 7.23
CA ALA A 39 -3.27 -4.77 6.74
C ALA A 39 -3.97 -3.88 5.70
N LEU A 40 -4.13 -4.38 4.49
CA LEU A 40 -4.84 -3.73 3.38
C LEU A 40 -6.25 -4.28 3.27
N TYR A 41 -7.22 -3.37 3.26
CA TYR A 41 -8.63 -3.67 3.12
C TYR A 41 -9.14 -3.06 1.82
N ALA A 42 -9.77 -3.88 1.00
CA ALA A 42 -10.43 -3.44 -0.22
C ALA A 42 -11.96 -3.58 -0.07
N PRO A 43 -12.76 -2.80 -0.80
CA PRO A 43 -14.21 -2.96 -0.81
C PRO A 43 -14.65 -4.30 -1.42
N ASN A 44 -13.81 -4.90 -2.28
CA ASN A 44 -14.07 -6.18 -2.94
C ASN A 44 -12.77 -6.97 -3.12
N ARG A 45 -12.87 -8.31 -3.10
CA ARG A 45 -11.77 -9.25 -3.36
C ARG A 45 -11.05 -8.97 -4.68
N PHE A 46 -11.76 -8.57 -5.74
CA PHE A 46 -11.15 -8.30 -7.04
C PHE A 46 -10.14 -7.14 -6.99
N VAL A 47 -10.49 -6.08 -6.28
CA VAL A 47 -9.59 -4.93 -6.08
C VAL A 47 -8.39 -5.35 -5.24
N LEU A 48 -8.63 -6.11 -4.17
CA LEU A 48 -7.57 -6.65 -3.31
C LEU A 48 -6.57 -7.50 -4.10
N ASP A 49 -7.07 -8.43 -4.91
CA ASP A 49 -6.27 -9.37 -5.69
C ASP A 49 -5.48 -8.64 -6.79
N TRP A 50 -6.12 -7.69 -7.48
CA TRP A 50 -5.45 -6.85 -8.48
C TRP A 50 -4.30 -6.04 -7.87
N VAL A 51 -4.56 -5.40 -6.73
CA VAL A 51 -3.54 -4.60 -6.03
C VAL A 51 -2.43 -5.49 -5.49
N ARG A 52 -2.79 -6.67 -4.99
CA ARG A 52 -1.83 -7.68 -4.55
C ARG A 52 -0.97 -8.19 -5.70
N ASP A 53 -1.51 -8.38 -6.90
CA ASP A 53 -0.70 -8.88 -8.01
C ASP A 53 0.20 -7.77 -8.58
N LYS A 54 -0.38 -6.59 -8.83
CA LYS A 54 0.31 -5.48 -9.49
C LYS A 54 1.18 -4.63 -8.56
N TYR A 55 0.71 -4.36 -7.36
CA TYR A 55 1.33 -3.39 -6.46
C TYR A 55 2.00 -4.01 -5.24
N LEU A 56 1.85 -5.32 -4.95
CA LEU A 56 2.54 -5.94 -3.82
C LEU A 56 4.05 -5.76 -3.90
N ASN A 57 4.67 -5.98 -5.06
CA ASN A 57 6.11 -5.78 -5.22
C ASN A 57 6.52 -4.32 -5.02
N ASN A 58 5.74 -3.38 -5.56
CA ASN A 58 5.98 -1.95 -5.37
C ASN A 58 5.86 -1.55 -3.89
N ILE A 59 4.74 -1.90 -3.24
CA ILE A 59 4.50 -1.58 -1.83
C ILE A 59 5.58 -2.24 -0.96
N ASN A 60 5.92 -3.50 -1.20
CA ASN A 60 6.96 -4.19 -0.44
C ASN A 60 8.32 -3.49 -0.60
N GLY A 61 8.69 -3.10 -1.82
CA GLY A 61 9.91 -2.32 -2.08
C GLY A 61 9.90 -0.97 -1.36
N LEU A 62 8.76 -0.27 -1.35
CA LEU A 62 8.57 0.97 -0.61
C LEU A 62 8.72 0.76 0.89
N LEU A 63 8.09 -0.27 1.46
CA LEU A 63 8.17 -0.61 2.89
C LEU A 63 9.61 -0.92 3.30
N THR A 64 10.34 -1.70 2.50
CA THR A 64 11.77 -1.95 2.71
C THR A 64 12.60 -0.67 2.54
N SER A 65 12.25 0.22 1.62
CA SER A 65 12.96 1.49 1.47
C SER A 65 12.71 2.46 2.62
N PHE A 66 11.52 2.44 3.23
CA PHE A 66 11.16 3.33 4.33
C PHE A 66 11.65 2.83 5.69
N CYS A 67 11.48 1.53 5.97
CA CYS A 67 11.79 0.92 7.27
C CYS A 67 13.03 0.00 7.26
N GLY A 68 13.58 -0.34 6.10
CA GLY A 68 14.76 -1.20 6.01
C GLY A 68 14.50 -2.60 6.56
N ALA A 69 15.21 -2.94 7.64
CA ALA A 69 15.09 -4.24 8.32
C ALA A 69 13.80 -4.38 9.14
N ASP A 70 13.15 -3.28 9.50
CA ASP A 70 11.90 -3.24 10.27
C ASP A 70 10.67 -3.09 9.36
N ALA A 71 10.77 -3.49 8.09
CA ALA A 71 9.67 -3.39 7.15
C ALA A 71 8.47 -4.22 7.65
N PRO A 72 7.27 -3.62 7.76
CA PRO A 72 6.11 -4.36 8.21
C PRO A 72 5.64 -5.34 7.15
N GLN A 73 5.09 -6.46 7.60
CA GLN A 73 4.56 -7.47 6.70
C GLN A 73 3.23 -7.03 6.11
N LEU A 74 3.07 -7.18 4.80
CA LEU A 74 1.81 -6.91 4.11
C LEU A 74 0.81 -8.04 4.38
N ARG A 75 -0.38 -7.66 4.87
CA ARG A 75 -1.52 -8.54 5.04
C ARG A 75 -2.67 -8.01 4.19
N PHE A 76 -3.38 -8.90 3.52
CA PHE A 76 -4.54 -8.60 2.68
C PHE A 76 -5.76 -9.32 3.23
#